data_AF-A0A8C3FHH1-F1
#
_entry.id   AF-A0A8C3FHH1-F1
#
_cell.length_a   1.000
_cell.length_b   1.000
_cell.length_c   1.000
_cell.angle_alpha   90.00
_cell.angle_beta   90.00
_cell.angle_gamma   90.00
#
_symmetry.space_group_name_H-M   'P 1'
#
loop_
_entity.id
_entity.type
_entity.pdbx_description
1 polymer ?
#
loop_
_entity_poly.entity_id
_entity_poly.type
_entity_poly.pdbx_seq_one_letter_code
_entity_poly.pdbx_strand_id
1 'polypeptide(L)'
;MYSLIFSEYDVLCLQVRIQTERTYNGIWHCIRETYKAEKAWGFYKGMSLSVSTVSLVSSFSFGAYRNFLYNICRLRYGTSDVKPSKVDISVAGCATGAVRVVLISPTETAKVRMQTQKQSHYSVTASHLSKPKYQGPVHCLRMIAKEEGFGGLYKGCSALLCRDCHSFATYFLTYNILCDWFTPAGKNKPDILTVLISGGSAGVFGWAVATPMDVIKSRMQVDNLGQRKYRGLIHCIRVSVKEEGIRVLFKGLGLNCIRAFPVNMVVFVTYEGVMRLAEHLMK
;
A
#
# COMPACT_ATOMS: atom_id res chain seq x y z
N MET A 1 16.50 -7.74 11.52
CA MET A 1 15.35 -6.84 11.26
C MET A 1 15.70 -5.76 10.22
N TYR A 2 16.81 -5.03 10.38
CA TYR A 2 17.23 -3.97 9.42
C TYR A 2 17.51 -4.45 7.98
N SER A 3 18.06 -5.65 7.76
CA SER A 3 18.33 -6.17 6.40
C SER A 3 17.07 -6.59 5.61
N LEU A 4 15.99 -7.01 6.30
CA LEU A 4 14.71 -7.36 5.67
C LEU A 4 13.93 -6.11 5.27
N ILE A 5 13.99 -5.11 6.14
CA ILE A 5 13.50 -3.76 5.90
C ILE A 5 14.20 -3.14 4.67
N PHE A 6 15.53 -3.28 4.55
CA PHE A 6 16.33 -2.89 3.37
C PHE A 6 15.84 -3.56 2.07
N SER A 7 15.58 -4.87 2.11
CA SER A 7 15.11 -5.64 0.94
C SER A 7 13.70 -5.23 0.49
N GLU A 8 12.77 -5.00 1.43
CA GLU A 8 11.43 -4.50 1.10
C GLU A 8 11.44 -3.10 0.48
N TYR A 9 12.36 -2.25 0.92
CA TYR A 9 12.51 -0.87 0.44
C TYR A 9 13.00 -0.80 -1.00
N ASP A 10 13.99 -1.63 -1.34
CA ASP A 10 14.49 -1.75 -2.71
C ASP A 10 13.39 -2.29 -3.63
N VAL A 11 12.64 -3.30 -3.18
CA VAL A 11 11.54 -3.92 -3.93
C VAL A 11 10.38 -2.95 -4.17
N LEU A 12 10.02 -2.12 -3.19
CA LEU A 12 8.93 -1.13 -3.35
C LEU A 12 9.31 -0.05 -4.37
N CYS A 13 10.55 0.44 -4.33
CA CYS A 13 11.07 1.40 -5.30
C CYS A 13 11.06 0.80 -6.72
N LEU A 14 11.54 -0.44 -6.86
CA LEU A 14 11.54 -1.18 -8.13
C LEU A 14 10.12 -1.43 -8.65
N GLN A 15 9.19 -1.79 -7.76
CA GLN A 15 7.79 -2.02 -8.10
C GLN A 15 7.14 -0.75 -8.64
N VAL A 16 7.31 0.38 -7.96
CA VAL A 16 6.79 1.68 -8.44
C VAL A 16 7.36 1.98 -9.82
N ARG A 17 8.67 1.86 -10.02
CA ARG A 17 9.33 2.10 -11.33
C ARG A 17 8.82 1.17 -12.43
N ILE A 18 8.64 -0.12 -12.15
CA ILE A 18 8.11 -1.11 -13.10
C ILE A 18 6.63 -0.88 -13.44
N GLN A 19 5.84 -0.41 -12.48
CA GLN A 19 4.41 -0.13 -12.67
C GLN A 19 4.17 1.14 -13.47
N THR A 20 5.10 2.11 -13.36
CA THR A 20 4.96 3.44 -13.97
C THR A 20 5.65 3.56 -15.33
N GLU A 21 6.69 2.77 -15.60
CA GLU A 21 7.45 2.85 -16.85
C GLU A 21 7.22 1.67 -17.80
N ARG A 22 7.07 2.00 -19.09
CA ARG A 22 6.93 1.02 -20.19
C ARG A 22 8.26 0.39 -20.62
N THR A 23 9.38 1.03 -20.32
CA THR A 23 10.70 0.72 -20.92
C THR A 23 11.44 -0.44 -20.25
N TYR A 24 11.00 -0.89 -19.06
CA TYR A 24 11.63 -2.01 -18.38
C TYR A 24 11.00 -3.34 -18.80
N ASN A 25 11.79 -4.17 -19.50
CA ASN A 25 11.43 -5.53 -19.89
C ASN A 25 11.55 -6.55 -18.74
N GLY A 26 12.07 -6.17 -17.57
CA GLY A 26 12.18 -7.08 -16.42
C GLY A 26 12.76 -6.44 -15.16
N ILE A 27 12.63 -7.16 -14.04
CA ILE A 27 13.08 -6.76 -12.69
C ILE A 27 14.59 -6.53 -12.67
N TRP A 28 15.35 -7.49 -13.20
CA TRP A 28 16.83 -7.43 -13.25
C TRP A 28 17.34 -6.26 -14.11
N HIS A 29 16.63 -5.92 -15.18
CA HIS A 29 16.96 -4.77 -16.01
C HIS A 29 16.72 -3.46 -15.25
N CYS A 30 15.60 -3.35 -14.53
CA CYS A 30 15.30 -2.19 -13.70
C CYS A 30 16.32 -2.00 -12.56
N ILE A 31 16.72 -3.09 -11.89
CA ILE A 31 17.75 -3.08 -10.85
C ILE A 31 19.09 -2.60 -11.42
N ARG A 32 19.55 -3.20 -12.52
CA ARG A 32 20.87 -2.89 -13.10
C ARG A 32 20.97 -1.43 -13.54
N GLU A 33 19.94 -0.91 -14.18
CA GLU A 33 19.90 0.48 -14.63
C GLU A 33 19.78 1.47 -13.46
N THR A 34 18.96 1.15 -12.47
CA THR A 34 18.84 2.00 -11.26
C THR A 34 20.14 2.03 -10.46
N TYR A 35 20.79 0.89 -10.29
CA TYR A 35 22.06 0.80 -9.57
C TYR A 35 23.18 1.57 -10.28
N LYS A 36 23.26 1.46 -11.62
CA LYS A 36 24.22 2.22 -12.44
C LYS A 36 23.95 3.73 -12.41
N ALA A 37 22.68 4.15 -12.42
CA ALA A 37 22.31 5.55 -12.50
C ALA A 37 22.33 6.29 -11.14
N GLU A 38 21.92 5.63 -10.05
CA GLU A 38 21.63 6.31 -8.78
C GLU A 38 22.36 5.73 -7.56
N LYS A 39 23.12 4.63 -7.73
CA LYS A 39 23.74 3.86 -6.64
C LYS A 39 22.72 3.45 -5.56
N ALA A 40 23.18 2.97 -4.42
CA ALA A 40 22.30 2.54 -3.31
C ALA A 40 21.43 3.70 -2.73
N TRP A 41 21.88 4.95 -2.84
CA TRP A 41 21.16 6.11 -2.30
C TRP A 41 19.87 6.48 -3.07
N GLY A 42 19.75 6.07 -4.34
CA GLY A 42 18.51 6.27 -5.12
C GLY A 42 17.28 5.61 -4.49
N PHE A 43 17.46 4.44 -3.88
CA PHE A 43 16.38 3.66 -3.26
C PHE A 43 15.79 4.30 -1.99
N TYR A 44 16.57 5.15 -1.30
CA TYR A 44 16.17 5.79 -0.04
C TYR A 44 15.47 7.14 -0.22
N LYS A 45 15.41 7.69 -1.44
CA LYS A 45 14.78 9.00 -1.69
C LYS A 45 13.29 8.96 -1.34
N GLY A 46 12.88 9.91 -0.49
CA GLY A 46 11.48 10.06 -0.07
C GLY A 46 11.03 9.17 1.08
N MET A 47 11.88 8.24 1.52
CA MET A 47 11.50 7.20 2.47
C MET A 47 11.42 7.70 3.92
N SER A 48 12.34 8.56 4.38
CA SER A 48 12.34 9.01 5.78
C SER A 48 11.07 9.76 6.16
N LEU A 49 10.60 10.67 5.30
CA LEU A 49 9.32 11.37 5.50
C LEU A 49 8.15 10.39 5.54
N SER A 50 8.15 9.38 4.66
CA SER A 50 7.09 8.37 4.63
C SER A 50 7.04 7.52 5.89
N VAL A 51 8.20 7.09 6.40
CA VAL A 51 8.27 6.27 7.63
C VAL A 51 7.80 7.07 8.84
N SER A 52 8.28 8.30 9.02
CA SER A 52 7.86 9.16 10.13
C SER A 52 6.35 9.45 10.06
N THR A 53 5.83 9.73 8.86
CA THR A 53 4.39 9.98 8.68
C THR A 53 3.56 8.72 8.98
N VAL A 54 3.99 7.55 8.52
CA VAL A 54 3.27 6.28 8.77
C VAL A 54 3.17 5.99 10.27
N SER A 55 4.23 6.23 11.05
CA SER A 55 4.21 6.05 12.50
C SER A 55 3.21 6.99 13.17
N LEU A 56 3.27 8.28 12.85
CA LEU A 56 2.35 9.29 13.42
C LEU A 56 0.88 9.01 13.04
N VAL A 57 0.64 8.71 11.77
CA VAL A 57 -0.70 8.39 11.27
C VAL A 57 -1.22 7.10 11.88
N SER A 58 -0.37 6.10 12.13
CA SER A 58 -0.79 4.86 12.79
C SER A 58 -1.21 5.13 14.23
N SER A 59 -0.47 5.95 14.99
CA SER A 59 -0.88 6.38 16.33
C SER A 59 -2.23 7.10 16.32
N PHE A 60 -2.42 8.04 15.39
CA PHE A 60 -3.70 8.73 15.23
C PHE A 60 -4.83 7.77 14.83
N SER A 61 -4.55 6.82 13.95
CA SER A 61 -5.51 5.81 13.48
C SER A 61 -6.01 4.93 14.62
N PHE A 62 -5.13 4.51 15.53
CA PHE A 62 -5.54 3.75 16.72
C PHE A 62 -6.44 4.57 17.64
N GLY A 63 -6.13 5.86 17.86
CA GLY A 63 -6.99 6.77 18.61
C GLY A 63 -8.35 6.99 17.96
N ALA A 64 -8.37 7.25 16.66
CA ALA A 64 -9.59 7.42 15.87
C ALA A 64 -10.44 6.14 15.88
N TYR A 65 -9.82 4.97 15.72
CA TYR A 65 -10.50 3.68 15.77
C TYR A 65 -11.20 3.43 17.11
N ARG A 66 -10.50 3.69 18.23
CA ARG A 66 -11.10 3.58 19.57
C ARG A 66 -12.27 4.54 19.75
N ASN A 67 -12.13 5.78 19.27
CA ASN A 67 -13.22 6.77 19.34
C ASN A 67 -14.42 6.39 18.46
N PHE A 68 -14.20 5.90 17.24
CA PHE A 68 -15.29 5.45 16.37
C PHE A 68 -16.01 4.24 16.94
N LEU A 69 -15.27 3.23 17.42
CA LEU A 69 -15.86 2.09 18.12
C LEU A 69 -16.66 2.52 19.35
N TYR A 70 -16.10 3.38 20.19
CA TYR A 70 -16.77 3.89 21.39
C TYR A 70 -18.09 4.58 21.04
N ASN A 71 -18.08 5.46 20.03
CA ASN A 71 -19.30 6.16 19.59
C ASN A 71 -20.32 5.20 18.97
N ILE A 72 -19.91 4.23 18.16
CA ILE A 72 -20.81 3.24 17.56
C ILE A 72 -21.44 2.35 18.64
N CYS A 73 -20.65 1.85 19.60
CA CYS A 73 -21.18 1.04 20.70
C CYS A 73 -22.15 1.84 21.58
N ARG A 74 -21.82 3.09 21.89
CA ARG A 74 -22.69 3.98 22.66
C ARG A 74 -24.00 4.28 21.94
N LEU A 75 -23.96 4.56 20.63
CA LEU A 75 -25.15 4.87 19.84
C LEU A 75 -26.06 3.65 19.61
N ARG A 76 -25.47 2.45 19.46
CA ARG A 76 -26.22 1.24 19.12
C ARG A 76 -26.68 0.43 20.33
N TYR A 77 -25.88 0.36 21.40
CA TYR A 77 -26.16 -0.48 22.57
C TYR A 77 -26.35 0.31 23.87
N GLY A 78 -26.26 1.65 23.83
CA GLY A 78 -26.41 2.52 25.01
C GLY A 78 -25.30 2.37 26.08
N THR A 79 -24.40 1.40 25.91
CA THR A 79 -23.39 1.00 26.90
C THR A 79 -22.07 0.68 26.21
N SER A 80 -20.95 1.10 26.79
CA SER A 80 -19.63 1.02 26.14
C SER A 80 -18.91 -0.33 26.32
N ASP A 81 -19.42 -1.19 27.21
CA ASP A 81 -18.76 -2.45 27.63
C ASP A 81 -19.27 -3.70 26.90
N VAL A 82 -20.14 -3.53 25.90
CA VAL A 82 -20.65 -4.66 25.12
C VAL A 82 -19.60 -5.07 24.08
N LYS A 83 -19.35 -6.38 23.98
CA LYS A 83 -18.45 -6.94 22.95
C LYS A 83 -18.96 -6.52 21.56
N PRO A 84 -18.19 -5.73 20.79
CA PRO A 84 -18.67 -5.15 19.55
C PRO A 84 -18.96 -6.24 18.51
N SER A 85 -20.07 -6.08 17.78
CA SER A 85 -20.39 -6.97 16.68
C SER A 85 -19.36 -6.84 15.56
N LYS A 86 -19.19 -7.88 14.74
CA LYS A 86 -18.28 -7.86 13.59
C LYS A 86 -18.56 -6.68 12.66
N VAL A 87 -19.83 -6.29 12.52
CA VAL A 87 -20.26 -5.13 11.71
C VAL A 87 -19.78 -3.82 12.30
N ASP A 88 -19.82 -3.66 13.63
CA ASP A 88 -19.38 -2.43 14.31
C ASP A 88 -17.87 -2.24 14.16
N ILE A 89 -17.13 -3.35 14.27
CA ILE A 89 -15.69 -3.41 13.99
C ILE A 89 -15.40 -3.02 12.54
N SER A 90 -16.15 -3.56 11.57
CA SER A 90 -15.97 -3.23 10.14
C SER A 90 -16.26 -1.76 9.85
N VAL A 91 -17.34 -1.20 10.40
CA VAL A 91 -17.71 0.21 10.18
C VAL A 91 -16.67 1.15 10.81
N ALA A 92 -16.25 0.88 12.05
CA ALA A 92 -15.19 1.65 12.70
C ALA A 92 -13.87 1.54 11.92
N GLY A 93 -13.54 0.35 11.42
CA GLY A 93 -12.37 0.11 10.58
C GLY A 93 -12.41 0.91 9.27
N CYS A 94 -13.55 0.93 8.59
CA CYS A 94 -13.75 1.73 7.37
C CYS A 94 -13.62 3.24 7.64
N ALA A 95 -14.23 3.74 8.71
CA ALA A 95 -14.15 5.15 9.10
C ALA A 95 -12.70 5.56 9.42
N THR A 96 -11.98 4.76 10.21
CA THR A 96 -10.55 4.97 10.48
C THR A 96 -9.72 4.88 9.20
N GLY A 97 -10.03 3.94 8.31
CA GLY A 97 -9.37 3.79 7.02
C GLY A 97 -9.49 5.06 6.17
N ALA A 98 -10.68 5.64 6.08
CA ALA A 98 -10.89 6.89 5.35
C ALA A 98 -10.04 8.04 5.92
N VAL A 99 -10.01 8.18 7.25
CA VAL A 99 -9.19 9.19 7.94
C VAL A 99 -7.71 8.97 7.67
N ARG A 100 -7.22 7.72 7.79
CA ARG A 100 -5.84 7.32 7.50
C ARG A 100 -5.45 7.69 6.07
N VAL A 101 -6.33 7.41 5.10
CA VAL A 101 -6.07 7.69 3.68
C VAL A 101 -5.91 9.19 3.44
N VAL A 102 -6.73 10.04 4.06
CA VAL A 102 -6.59 11.50 3.95
C VAL A 102 -5.23 11.96 4.50
N LEU A 103 -4.82 11.44 5.65
CA LEU A 103 -3.56 11.85 6.28
C LEU A 103 -2.32 11.35 5.52
N ILE A 104 -2.38 10.15 4.94
CA ILE A 104 -1.21 9.52 4.29
C ILE A 104 -1.05 9.89 2.82
N SER A 105 -2.14 10.25 2.14
CA SER A 105 -2.18 10.58 0.70
C SER A 105 -1.10 11.58 0.25
N PRO A 106 -0.91 12.75 0.89
CA PRO A 106 0.09 13.72 0.43
C PRO A 106 1.51 13.15 0.49
N THR A 107 1.86 12.46 1.57
CA THR A 107 3.20 11.88 1.75
C THR A 107 3.45 10.73 0.77
N GLU A 108 2.45 9.89 0.52
CA GLU A 108 2.52 8.82 -0.47
C GLU A 108 2.71 9.37 -1.88
N THR A 109 1.98 10.43 -2.26
CA THR A 109 2.14 11.08 -3.56
C THR A 109 3.55 11.67 -3.71
N ALA A 110 4.08 12.33 -2.68
CA ALA A 110 5.43 12.87 -2.70
C ALA A 110 6.50 11.76 -2.82
N LYS A 111 6.33 10.66 -2.08
CA LYS A 111 7.21 9.49 -2.14
C LYS A 111 7.25 8.90 -3.56
N VAL A 112 6.08 8.59 -4.13
CA VAL A 112 6.00 7.99 -5.47
C VAL A 112 6.66 8.89 -6.50
N ARG A 113 6.38 10.20 -6.47
CA ARG A 113 6.98 11.16 -7.42
C ARG A 113 8.49 11.26 -7.30
N MET A 114 9.04 11.31 -6.09
CA MET A 114 10.49 11.32 -5.88
C MET A 114 11.14 10.02 -6.32
N GLN A 115 10.51 8.87 -6.09
CA GLN A 115 11.03 7.57 -6.50
C GLN A 115 11.00 7.38 -8.01
N THR A 116 10.01 7.97 -8.70
CA THR A 116 9.89 7.94 -10.16
C THR A 116 10.69 9.03 -10.87
N GLN A 117 11.19 10.04 -10.15
CA GLN A 117 11.98 11.09 -10.77
C GLN A 117 13.35 10.53 -11.16
N LYS A 118 13.59 10.37 -12.47
CA LYS A 118 14.93 10.10 -12.99
C LYS A 118 15.85 11.28 -12.67
N GLN A 119 17.02 10.98 -12.12
CA GLN A 119 18.10 11.96 -12.09
C GLN A 119 18.51 12.21 -13.56
N SER A 120 18.60 13.48 -13.96
CA SER A 120 18.93 13.84 -15.35
C SER A 120 20.15 13.04 -15.79
N HIS A 121 20.00 12.29 -16.89
CA HIS A 121 21.10 11.58 -17.50
C HIS A 121 22.23 12.59 -17.74
N TYR A 122 23.46 12.14 -17.47
CA TYR A 122 24.69 12.74 -17.95
C TYR A 122 24.66 12.71 -19.48
N SER A 123 24.03 13.71 -20.10
CA SER A 123 24.23 14.01 -21.51
C SER A 123 25.59 14.70 -21.60
N VAL A 124 26.57 13.99 -22.13
CA VAL A 124 27.95 14.45 -22.42
C VAL A 124 27.97 15.77 -23.23
N THR A 125 26.84 16.18 -23.80
CA THR A 125 26.69 17.30 -24.72
C THR A 125 26.06 18.57 -24.13
N ALA A 126 25.71 18.61 -22.83
CA ALA A 126 25.13 19.81 -22.22
C ALA A 126 25.84 20.18 -20.92
N SER A 127 26.57 21.28 -20.94
CA SER A 127 27.33 21.89 -19.83
C SER A 127 26.47 22.44 -18.67
N HIS A 128 25.18 22.10 -18.61
CA HIS A 128 24.30 22.51 -17.52
C HIS A 128 23.89 21.31 -16.67
N LEU A 129 24.45 21.25 -15.46
CA LEU A 129 24.05 20.33 -14.40
C LEU A 129 22.58 20.61 -14.01
N SER A 130 21.62 19.97 -14.67
CA SER A 130 20.20 20.10 -14.35
C SER A 130 19.93 19.47 -12.97
N LYS A 131 19.77 20.34 -11.97
CA LYS A 131 19.43 19.93 -10.59
C LYS A 131 18.14 19.07 -10.60
N PRO A 132 18.04 18.05 -9.74
CA PRO A 132 16.83 17.23 -9.64
C PRO A 132 15.61 18.11 -9.33
N LYS A 133 14.48 17.87 -10.04
CA LYS A 133 13.21 18.64 -9.87
C LYS A 133 12.78 18.68 -8.39
N TYR A 134 12.87 17.55 -7.70
CA TYR A 134 12.63 17.44 -6.26
C TYR A 134 13.96 17.19 -5.53
N GLN A 135 14.37 18.14 -4.70
CA GLN A 135 15.59 18.02 -3.87
C GLN A 135 15.32 17.30 -2.54
N GLY A 136 14.05 17.21 -2.13
CA GLY A 136 13.66 16.49 -0.93
C GLY A 136 12.15 16.37 -0.76
N PRO A 137 11.69 15.65 0.28
CA PRO A 137 10.28 15.31 0.47
C PRO A 137 9.38 16.53 0.71
N VAL A 138 9.83 17.45 1.57
CA VAL A 138 9.10 18.68 1.89
C VAL A 138 9.11 19.63 0.70
N HIS A 139 10.22 19.72 -0.02
CA HIS A 139 10.31 20.48 -1.26
C HIS A 139 9.35 19.93 -2.33
N CYS A 140 9.27 18.60 -2.46
CA CYS A 140 8.33 17.93 -3.35
C CYS A 140 6.89 18.29 -3.00
N LEU A 141 6.47 18.15 -1.75
CA LEU A 141 5.12 18.52 -1.29
C LEU A 141 4.78 19.98 -1.62
N ARG A 142 5.71 20.90 -1.33
CA ARG A 142 5.53 22.33 -1.59
C ARG A 142 5.41 22.63 -3.09
N MET A 143 6.23 21.97 -3.92
CA MET A 143 6.17 22.13 -5.37
C MET A 143 4.86 21.58 -5.93
N ILE A 144 4.40 20.42 -5.47
CA ILE A 144 3.11 19.85 -5.90
C ILE A 144 1.97 20.80 -5.54
N ALA A 145 1.96 21.32 -4.30
CA ALA A 145 0.94 22.26 -3.87
C ALA A 145 0.95 23.56 -4.71
N LYS A 146 2.13 24.02 -5.15
CA LYS A 146 2.28 25.24 -5.96
C LYS A 146 1.95 25.02 -7.44
N GLU A 147 2.36 23.91 -8.03
CA GLU A 147 2.18 23.60 -9.46
C GLU A 147 0.79 23.03 -9.77
N GLU A 148 0.21 22.24 -8.86
CA GLU A 148 -1.04 21.49 -9.09
C GLU A 148 -2.14 21.80 -8.09
N GLY A 149 -1.87 22.64 -7.10
CA GLY A 149 -2.78 22.89 -5.99
C GLY A 149 -2.95 21.69 -5.07
N PHE A 150 -3.91 21.81 -4.14
CA PHE A 150 -4.23 20.73 -3.21
C PHE A 150 -4.74 19.47 -3.92
N GLY A 151 -5.40 19.60 -5.07
CA GLY A 151 -5.86 18.46 -5.87
C GLY A 151 -4.73 17.54 -6.34
N GLY A 152 -3.51 18.07 -6.54
CA GLY A 152 -2.33 17.29 -6.92
C GLY A 152 -1.82 16.38 -5.80
N LEU A 153 -1.93 16.81 -4.54
CA LEU A 153 -1.49 16.04 -3.36
C LEU A 153 -2.37 14.81 -3.10
N TYR A 154 -3.67 14.93 -3.37
CA TYR A 154 -4.66 13.87 -3.19
C TYR A 154 -4.90 13.04 -4.46
N LYS A 155 -4.07 13.18 -5.51
CA LYS A 155 -4.16 12.30 -6.68
C LYS A 155 -3.89 10.85 -6.28
N GLY A 156 -4.80 9.96 -6.66
CA GLY A 156 -4.76 8.55 -6.27
C GLY A 156 -5.42 8.25 -4.92
N CYS A 157 -5.91 9.26 -4.19
CA CYS A 157 -6.65 9.07 -2.93
C CYS A 157 -7.92 8.22 -3.16
N SER A 158 -8.65 8.45 -4.26
CA SER A 158 -9.83 7.63 -4.61
C SER A 158 -9.47 6.18 -4.95
N ALA A 159 -8.33 5.95 -5.61
CA ALA A 159 -7.82 4.59 -5.85
C ALA A 159 -7.47 3.90 -4.52
N LEU A 160 -6.87 4.65 -3.59
CA LEU A 160 -6.47 4.17 -2.27
C LEU A 160 -7.68 3.85 -1.38
N LEU A 161 -8.69 4.72 -1.35
CA LEU A 161 -9.96 4.46 -0.66
C LEU A 161 -10.67 3.25 -1.26
N CYS A 162 -10.76 3.16 -2.59
CA CYS A 162 -11.39 2.04 -3.27
C CYS A 162 -10.66 0.72 -2.93
N ARG A 163 -9.32 0.73 -2.95
CA ARG A 163 -8.51 -0.41 -2.55
C ARG A 163 -8.77 -0.81 -1.11
N ASP A 164 -8.75 0.13 -0.17
CA ASP A 164 -8.89 -0.16 1.26
C ASP A 164 -10.31 -0.69 1.55
N CYS A 165 -11.36 -0.02 1.08
CA CYS A 165 -12.74 -0.50 1.20
C CYS A 165 -12.94 -1.88 0.56
N HIS A 166 -12.37 -2.10 -0.62
CA HIS A 166 -12.49 -3.37 -1.33
C HIS A 166 -11.72 -4.50 -0.63
N SER A 167 -10.53 -4.22 -0.09
CA SER A 167 -9.71 -5.20 0.62
C SER A 167 -10.43 -5.71 1.87
N PHE A 168 -11.10 -4.82 2.63
CA PHE A 168 -11.94 -5.22 3.75
C PHE A 168 -13.14 -6.06 3.32
N ALA A 169 -13.84 -5.66 2.25
CA ALA A 169 -14.99 -6.39 1.74
C ALA A 169 -14.62 -7.81 1.28
N THR A 170 -13.55 -7.94 0.50
CA THR A 170 -13.08 -9.22 -0.04
C THR A 170 -12.52 -10.12 1.05
N TYR A 171 -11.76 -9.57 2.00
CA TYR A 171 -11.29 -10.35 3.15
C TYR A 171 -12.46 -10.94 3.94
N PHE A 172 -13.46 -10.12 4.27
CA PHE A 172 -14.60 -10.57 5.06
C PHE A 172 -15.50 -11.55 4.28
N LEU A 173 -15.77 -11.27 3.00
CA LEU A 173 -16.58 -12.13 2.15
C LEU A 173 -15.93 -13.49 1.93
N THR A 174 -14.65 -13.51 1.55
CA THR A 174 -13.94 -14.77 1.29
C THR A 174 -13.73 -15.56 2.57
N TYR A 175 -13.46 -14.90 3.71
CA TYR A 175 -13.40 -15.58 5.00
C TYR A 175 -14.71 -16.27 5.37
N ASN A 176 -15.86 -15.57 5.28
CA ASN A 176 -17.15 -16.19 5.63
C ASN A 176 -17.52 -17.34 4.69
N ILE A 177 -17.37 -17.15 3.37
CA ILE A 177 -17.69 -18.21 2.39
C ILE A 177 -16.83 -19.46 2.64
N LEU A 178 -15.53 -19.29 2.87
CA LEU A 178 -14.63 -20.42 3.09
C LEU A 178 -14.86 -21.06 4.46
N CYS A 179 -15.12 -20.28 5.51
CA CYS A 179 -15.49 -20.84 6.80
C CYS A 179 -16.81 -21.62 6.73
N ASP A 180 -17.82 -21.12 6.02
CA ASP A 180 -19.11 -21.82 5.87
C ASP A 180 -18.95 -23.11 5.04
N TRP A 181 -18.05 -23.11 4.05
CA TRP A 181 -17.80 -24.27 3.21
C TRP A 181 -16.96 -25.37 3.89
N PHE A 182 -15.97 -24.98 4.71
CA PHE A 182 -15.07 -25.90 5.41
C PHE A 182 -15.54 -26.26 6.84
N THR A 183 -16.59 -25.62 7.37
CA THR A 183 -17.15 -25.99 8.68
C THR A 183 -18.22 -27.06 8.48
N PRO A 184 -17.98 -28.32 8.91
CA PRO A 184 -18.98 -29.38 8.79
C PRO A 184 -20.22 -29.05 9.64
N ALA A 185 -21.40 -29.41 9.13
CA ALA A 185 -22.68 -29.19 9.79
C ALA A 185 -22.67 -29.77 11.21
N GLY A 186 -22.69 -28.90 12.23
CA GLY A 186 -22.73 -29.28 13.65
C GLY A 186 -21.61 -28.73 14.55
N LYS A 187 -20.59 -28.03 14.04
CA LYS A 187 -19.56 -27.37 14.87
C LYS A 187 -19.67 -25.84 14.83
N ASN A 188 -19.81 -25.20 16.00
CA ASN A 188 -19.92 -23.73 16.16
C ASN A 188 -18.58 -22.97 16.11
N LYS A 189 -17.45 -23.66 15.93
CA LYS A 189 -16.12 -23.04 15.82
C LYS A 189 -15.32 -23.71 14.69
N PRO A 190 -14.78 -22.94 13.73
CA PRO A 190 -13.93 -23.49 12.68
C PRO A 190 -12.62 -24.01 13.29
N ASP A 191 -12.16 -25.15 12.80
CA ASP A 191 -10.87 -25.73 13.20
C ASP A 191 -9.70 -24.82 12.79
N ILE A 192 -8.58 -24.90 13.49
CA ILE A 192 -7.41 -24.04 13.24
C ILE A 192 -6.91 -24.21 11.81
N LEU A 193 -6.90 -25.43 11.27
CA LEU A 193 -6.53 -25.68 9.87
C LEU A 193 -7.51 -25.05 8.89
N THR A 194 -8.81 -25.11 9.17
CA THR A 194 -9.83 -24.44 8.38
C THR A 194 -9.64 -22.92 8.39
N VAL A 195 -9.33 -22.32 9.56
CA VAL A 195 -9.04 -20.89 9.67
C VAL A 195 -7.77 -20.51 8.91
N LEU A 196 -6.73 -21.34 8.94
CA LEU A 196 -5.48 -21.10 8.23
C LEU A 196 -5.65 -21.18 6.71
N ILE A 197 -6.33 -22.21 6.20
CA ILE A 197 -6.58 -22.37 4.77
C ILE A 197 -7.53 -21.28 4.26
N SER A 198 -8.63 -21.02 4.98
CA SER A 198 -9.58 -19.97 4.60
C SER A 198 -8.94 -18.59 4.64
N GLY A 199 -8.15 -18.27 5.68
CA GLY A 199 -7.43 -17.02 5.80
C GLY A 199 -6.35 -16.85 4.72
N GLY A 200 -5.61 -17.91 4.40
CA GLY A 200 -4.59 -17.92 3.35
C GLY A 200 -5.20 -17.69 1.96
N SER A 201 -6.26 -18.42 1.61
CA SER A 201 -6.99 -18.25 0.35
C SER A 201 -7.65 -16.87 0.25
N ALA A 202 -8.29 -16.39 1.32
CA ALA A 202 -8.84 -15.03 1.39
C ALA A 202 -7.77 -13.96 1.16
N GLY A 203 -6.56 -14.17 1.69
CA GLY A 203 -5.41 -13.31 1.42
C GLY A 203 -5.05 -13.27 -0.06
N VAL A 204 -4.92 -14.43 -0.72
CA VAL A 204 -4.57 -14.51 -2.15
C VAL A 204 -5.62 -13.81 -3.02
N PHE A 205 -6.91 -14.07 -2.77
CA PHE A 205 -8.00 -13.39 -3.48
C PHE A 205 -8.00 -11.88 -3.22
N GLY A 206 -7.78 -11.47 -1.97
CA GLY A 206 -7.64 -10.05 -1.60
C GLY A 206 -6.52 -9.35 -2.39
N TRP A 207 -5.33 -9.97 -2.47
CA TRP A 207 -4.21 -9.43 -3.24
C TRP A 207 -4.45 -9.43 -4.74
N ALA A 208 -5.14 -10.43 -5.29
CA ALA A 208 -5.48 -10.50 -6.71
C ALA A 208 -6.37 -9.32 -7.13
N VAL A 209 -7.30 -8.89 -6.27
CA VAL A 209 -8.18 -7.75 -6.58
C VAL A 209 -7.59 -6.40 -6.13
N ALA A 210 -6.69 -6.37 -5.14
CA ALA A 210 -6.00 -5.14 -4.73
C ALA A 210 -4.91 -4.70 -5.73
N THR A 211 -4.20 -5.66 -6.34
CA THR A 211 -3.10 -5.39 -7.29
C THR A 211 -3.46 -4.44 -8.44
N PRO A 212 -4.59 -4.60 -9.17
CA PRO A 212 -4.96 -3.65 -10.22
C PRO A 212 -5.13 -2.22 -9.69
N MET A 213 -5.71 -2.06 -8.50
CA MET A 213 -5.91 -0.74 -7.89
C MET A 213 -4.59 -0.08 -7.50
N ASP A 214 -3.61 -0.85 -7.00
CA ASP A 214 -2.27 -0.34 -6.72
C ASP A 214 -1.56 0.13 -8.00
N VAL A 215 -1.66 -0.60 -9.11
CA VAL A 215 -1.08 -0.19 -10.41
C VAL A 215 -1.70 1.12 -10.90
N ILE A 216 -3.03 1.24 -10.82
CA ILE A 216 -3.73 2.46 -11.26
C ILE A 216 -3.36 3.64 -10.35
N LYS A 217 -3.29 3.45 -9.02
CA LYS A 217 -2.84 4.47 -8.06
C LYS A 217 -1.45 4.99 -8.45
N SER A 218 -0.48 4.10 -8.65
CA SER A 218 0.89 4.46 -9.02
C SER A 218 0.94 5.27 -10.32
N ARG A 219 0.21 4.83 -11.36
CA ARG A 219 0.14 5.55 -12.65
C ARG A 219 -0.47 6.94 -12.52
N MET A 220 -1.54 7.08 -11.73
CA MET A 220 -2.17 8.39 -11.48
C MET A 220 -1.27 9.34 -10.69
N GLN A 221 -0.45 8.83 -9.77
CA GLN A 221 0.46 9.64 -8.96
C GLN A 221 1.66 10.18 -9.78
N VAL A 222 2.02 9.50 -10.86
CA VAL A 222 3.15 9.86 -11.75
C VAL A 222 2.74 10.72 -12.96
N ASP A 223 1.45 10.74 -13.30
CA ASP A 223 0.88 11.39 -14.50
C ASP A 223 1.22 12.89 -14.72
N ASN A 224 1.73 13.62 -13.72
CA ASN A 224 2.07 15.04 -13.88
C ASN A 224 3.58 15.34 -13.98
N LEU A 225 4.45 14.34 -14.07
CA LEU A 225 5.88 14.60 -14.29
C LEU A 225 6.19 15.16 -15.70
N GLY A 226 5.22 15.25 -16.61
CA GLY A 226 5.38 15.86 -17.93
C GLY A 226 4.11 16.44 -18.55
N GLN A 227 3.05 15.64 -18.71
CA GLN A 227 1.75 16.08 -19.24
C GLN A 227 0.61 15.26 -18.63
N ARG A 228 -0.48 15.93 -18.23
CA ARG A 228 -1.67 15.31 -17.63
C ARG A 228 -2.37 14.39 -18.64
N LYS A 229 -2.12 13.09 -18.60
CA LYS A 229 -2.72 12.09 -19.50
C LYS A 229 -4.05 11.56 -18.97
N TYR A 230 -4.27 11.58 -17.65
CA TYR A 230 -5.46 11.02 -17.02
C TYR A 230 -6.36 12.09 -16.37
N ARG A 231 -7.65 12.07 -16.72
CA ARG A 231 -8.68 12.94 -16.13
C ARG A 231 -9.26 12.41 -14.81
N GLY A 232 -9.17 11.10 -14.57
CA GLY A 232 -9.65 10.44 -13.35
C GLY A 232 -9.39 8.93 -13.33
N LEU A 233 -9.83 8.25 -12.27
CA LEU A 233 -9.60 6.82 -12.04
C LEU A 233 -10.10 5.96 -13.22
N ILE A 234 -11.38 6.11 -13.58
CA ILE A 234 -12.03 5.31 -14.63
C ILE A 234 -11.36 5.57 -15.99
N HIS A 235 -10.96 6.81 -16.25
CA HIS A 235 -10.25 7.16 -17.48
C HIS A 235 -8.85 6.52 -17.52
N CYS A 236 -8.13 6.50 -16.39
CA CYS A 236 -6.83 5.84 -16.29
C CYS A 236 -6.94 4.33 -16.56
N ILE A 237 -7.98 3.68 -16.01
CA ILE A 237 -8.27 2.27 -16.25
C ILE A 237 -8.53 2.02 -17.74
N ARG A 238 -9.48 2.75 -18.33
CA ARG A 238 -9.88 2.56 -19.73
C ARG A 238 -8.71 2.77 -20.69
N VAL A 239 -7.95 3.85 -20.50
CA VAL A 239 -6.78 4.15 -21.35
C VAL A 239 -5.69 3.11 -21.15
N SER A 240 -5.40 2.69 -19.92
CA SER A 240 -4.36 1.68 -19.66
C SER A 240 -4.72 0.33 -20.27
N VAL A 241 -5.97 -0.11 -20.15
CA VAL A 241 -6.43 -1.37 -20.75
C VAL A 241 -6.47 -1.28 -22.28
N LYS A 242 -6.87 -0.14 -22.84
CA LYS A 242 -6.90 0.06 -24.31
C LYS A 242 -5.50 0.10 -24.92
N GLU A 243 -4.53 0.72 -24.26
CA GLU A 243 -3.18 0.91 -24.80
C GLU A 243 -2.23 -0.27 -24.51
N GLU A 244 -2.34 -0.94 -23.36
CA GLU A 244 -1.39 -1.98 -22.91
C GLU A 244 -2.05 -3.35 -22.64
N GLY A 245 -3.37 -3.44 -22.77
CA GLY A 245 -4.15 -4.64 -22.48
C GLY A 245 -4.37 -4.89 -20.99
N ILE A 246 -5.12 -5.94 -20.65
CA ILE A 246 -5.51 -6.25 -19.25
C ILE A 246 -4.33 -6.74 -18.40
N ARG A 247 -3.29 -7.31 -19.03
CA ARG A 247 -2.09 -7.84 -18.36
C ARG A 247 -1.31 -6.75 -17.63
N VAL A 248 -1.44 -5.49 -18.06
CA VAL A 248 -0.79 -4.35 -17.41
C VAL A 248 -1.24 -4.14 -15.97
N LEU A 249 -2.49 -4.48 -15.66
CA LEU A 249 -3.07 -4.31 -14.32
C LEU A 249 -2.50 -5.32 -13.31
N PHE A 250 -1.96 -6.43 -13.80
CA PHE A 250 -1.27 -7.43 -12.98
C PHE A 250 0.26 -7.28 -13.01
N LYS A 251 0.77 -6.24 -13.69
CA LYS A 251 2.21 -5.95 -13.77
C LYS A 251 2.71 -5.54 -12.38
N GLY A 252 3.51 -6.41 -11.76
CA GLY A 252 3.96 -6.26 -10.37
C GLY A 252 3.37 -7.27 -9.38
N LEU A 253 2.43 -8.13 -9.80
CA LEU A 253 1.91 -9.21 -8.94
C LEU A 253 3.04 -10.15 -8.46
N GLY A 254 3.95 -10.55 -9.36
CA GLY A 254 5.11 -11.37 -8.99
C GLY A 254 6.06 -10.68 -7.99
N LEU A 255 6.25 -9.37 -8.12
CA LEU A 255 7.00 -8.56 -7.14
C LEU A 255 6.28 -8.51 -5.79
N ASN A 256 4.95 -8.35 -5.78
CA ASN A 256 4.14 -8.43 -4.57
C ASN A 256 4.29 -9.81 -3.89
N CYS A 257 4.29 -10.90 -4.65
CA CYS A 257 4.49 -12.25 -4.11
C CYS A 257 5.90 -12.42 -3.52
N ILE A 258 6.93 -11.97 -4.24
CA ILE A 258 8.32 -12.00 -3.74
C ILE A 258 8.48 -11.14 -2.48
N ARG A 259 7.79 -10.01 -2.40
CA ARG A 259 7.76 -9.14 -1.21
C ARG A 259 7.00 -9.77 -0.04
N ALA A 260 5.88 -10.45 -0.33
CA ALA A 260 5.03 -11.05 0.70
C ALA A 260 5.75 -12.18 1.45
N PHE A 261 6.65 -12.91 0.80
CA PHE A 261 7.38 -14.02 1.41
C PHE A 261 8.22 -13.61 2.64
N PRO A 262 9.16 -12.65 2.57
CA PRO A 262 9.91 -12.20 3.74
C PRO A 262 9.04 -11.48 4.78
N VAL A 263 7.99 -10.75 4.37
CA VAL A 263 7.05 -10.14 5.31
C VAL A 263 6.37 -11.20 6.15
N ASN A 264 5.82 -12.23 5.51
CA ASN A 264 5.17 -13.33 6.20
C ASN A 264 6.17 -14.07 7.11
N MET A 265 7.41 -14.27 6.67
CA MET A 265 8.47 -14.87 7.51
C MET A 265 8.70 -14.07 8.79
N VAL A 266 8.81 -12.74 8.71
CA VAL A 266 8.99 -11.87 9.89
C VAL A 266 7.77 -11.95 10.81
N VAL A 267 6.56 -11.93 10.24
CA VAL A 267 5.31 -12.03 11.03
C VAL A 267 5.25 -13.35 11.79
N PHE A 268 5.54 -14.49 11.15
CA PHE A 268 5.54 -15.79 11.81
C PHE A 268 6.61 -15.90 12.89
N VAL A 269 7.84 -15.45 12.63
CA VAL A 269 8.92 -15.41 13.63
C VAL A 269 8.54 -14.54 14.83
N THR A 270 7.94 -13.38 14.58
CA THR A 270 7.50 -12.47 15.65
C THR A 270 6.37 -13.09 16.46
N TYR A 271 5.39 -13.70 15.80
CA TYR A 271 4.28 -14.36 16.45
C TYR A 271 4.74 -15.51 17.36
N GLU A 272 5.60 -16.40 16.85
CA GLU A 272 6.16 -17.49 17.66
C GLU A 272 7.02 -16.98 18.81
N GLY A 273 7.85 -15.96 18.57
CA GLY A 273 8.68 -15.35 19.60
C GLY A 273 7.86 -14.77 20.75
N VAL A 274 6.77 -14.07 20.43
CA VAL A 274 5.85 -13.49 21.42
C VAL A 274 5.09 -14.58 22.16
N MET A 275 4.59 -15.61 21.48
CA MET A 275 3.90 -16.74 22.11
C MET A 275 4.80 -17.47 23.10
N ARG A 276 6.04 -17.79 22.71
CA ARG A 276 7.01 -18.46 23.60
C ARG A 276 7.37 -17.61 24.82
N LEU A 277 7.50 -16.30 24.66
CA LEU A 277 7.76 -15.38 25.77
C LEU A 277 6.56 -15.31 26.73
N ALA A 278 5.34 -15.26 26.19
CA ALA A 278 4.12 -15.25 26.99
C ALA A 278 3.94 -16.55 27.79
N GLU A 279 4.24 -17.71 27.19
CA GLU A 279 4.23 -19.00 27.89
C GLU A 279 5.28 -19.07 29.01
N HIS A 280 6.44 -18.43 28.84
CA HIS A 280 7.48 -18.37 29.86
C HIS A 280 7.11 -17.44 31.03
N LEU A 281 6.38 -16.36 30.76
CA LEU A 281 5.88 -15.42 31.78
C LEU A 281 4.67 -15.93 32.56
N MET A 282 3.95 -16.92 32.01
CA MET A 282 2.80 -17.56 32.65
C MET A 282 3.16 -18.82 33.47
N LYS A 283 4.43 -19.22 33.50
CA LYS A 283 4.97 -20.24 34.40
C LYS A 283 5.65 -19.58 35.60
#